data_AF-A0A5C8T6J0-F1
#
_entry.id   AF-A0A5C8T6J0-F1
#
_cell.length_a   1.000
_cell.length_b   1.000
_cell.length_c   1.000
_cell.angle_alpha   90.00
_cell.angle_beta   90.00
_cell.angle_gamma   90.00
#
_symmetry.space_group_name_H-M   'P 1'
#
loop_
_entity.id
_entity.type
_entity.pdbx_description
1 polymer ?
#
loop_
_entity_poly.entity_id
_entity_poly.type
_entity_poly.pdbx_seq_one_letter_code
_entity_poly.pdbx_strand_id
1 'polypeptide(L)' 'MDAFVTAMLSQSDALPHDPLFQAGRQVAEAEERREQQMHILSRLAQGSPARIYAEHVLSEIERTIVLSRMHRELIQNLLG' A
#
# COMPACT_ATOMS: atom_id res chain seq x y z
N MET A 1 29.89 -6.79 -25.88
CA MET A 1 28.79 -6.64 -24.90
C MET A 1 28.75 -5.17 -24.55
N ASP A 2 27.73 -4.47 -25.07
CA ASP A 2 27.66 -3.01 -25.06
C ASP A 2 27.49 -2.44 -23.66
N ALA A 3 28.30 -1.44 -23.33
CA ALA A 3 28.22 -0.64 -22.10
C ALA A 3 26.82 -0.03 -21.89
N PHE A 4 26.05 0.12 -22.97
CA PHE A 4 24.66 0.56 -22.94
C PHE A 4 23.72 -0.44 -22.25
N VAL A 5 23.92 -1.75 -22.47
CA VAL A 5 23.13 -2.80 -21.80
C VAL A 5 23.50 -2.88 -20.32
N THR A 6 24.79 -2.71 -19.98
CA THR A 6 25.24 -2.65 -18.59
C THR A 6 24.73 -1.42 -17.84
N ALA A 7 24.63 -0.27 -18.52
CA ALA A 7 24.05 0.95 -17.94
C ALA A 7 22.53 0.84 -17.72
N MET A 8 21.80 0.26 -18.68
CA MET A 8 20.36 0.00 -18.55
C MET A 8 20.05 -1.00 -17.42
N LEU A 9 20.88 -2.04 -17.27
CA LEU A 9 20.75 -3.00 -16.16
C LEU A 9 21.14 -2.39 -14.81
N SER A 10 22.16 -1.52 -14.77
CA SER A 10 22.54 -0.79 -13.54
C SER A 10 21.49 0.24 -13.11
N GLN A 11 20.76 0.83 -14.06
CA GLN A 11 19.68 1.77 -13.77
C GLN A 11 18.40 1.01 -13.33
N SER A 12 18.20 -0.21 -13.82
CA SER A 12 17.12 -1.10 -13.41
C SER A 12 17.26 -1.61 -11.97
N ASP A 13 18.48 -1.65 -11.42
CA ASP A 13 18.77 -2.00 -10.02
C ASP A 13 18.50 -0.85 -9.02
N ALA A 14 18.21 0.36 -9.49
CA ALA A 14 17.99 1.53 -8.62
C ALA A 14 16.52 1.69 -8.15
N LEU A 15 15.55 1.18 -8.91
CA LEU A 15 14.11 1.25 -8.58
C LEU A 15 13.71 0.50 -7.30
N PRO A 16 14.26 -0.70 -6.98
CA PRO A 16 13.90 -1.42 -5.75
C PRO A 16 14.29 -0.68 -4.47
N HIS A 17 15.20 0.30 -4.54
CA HIS A 17 15.73 1.03 -3.39
C HIS A 17 15.21 2.47 -3.27
N ASP A 18 14.38 2.94 -4.21
CA ASP A 18 13.72 4.24 -4.07
C ASP A 18 12.69 4.17 -2.92
N PRO A 19 12.89 4.93 -1.82
CA PRO A 19 11.96 4.92 -0.68
C PRO A 19 10.52 5.29 -1.07
N LEU A 20 10.31 6.11 -2.10
CA LEU A 20 8.98 6.50 -2.56
C LEU A 20 8.30 5.41 -3.35
N PHE A 21 9.08 4.72 -4.18
CA PHE A 21 8.60 3.52 -4.87
C PHE A 21 8.21 2.42 -3.86
N GLN A 22 9.06 2.18 -2.86
CA GLN A 22 8.76 1.22 -1.78
C GLN A 22 7.53 1.64 -0.96
N ALA A 23 7.41 2.91 -0.59
CA ALA A 23 6.23 3.42 0.12
C ALA A 23 4.96 3.25 -0.71
N GLY A 24 5.02 3.53 -2.03
CA GLY A 24 3.92 3.31 -2.95
C GLY A 24 3.49 1.84 -3.01
N ARG A 25 4.44 0.91 -3.07
CA ARG A 25 4.18 -0.53 -3.01
C ARG A 25 3.50 -0.93 -1.70
N GLN A 26 4.01 -0.47 -0.56
CA GLN A 26 3.45 -0.80 0.76
C GLN A 26 2.02 -0.30 0.93
N VAL A 27 1.69 0.87 0.38
CA VAL A 27 0.32 1.41 0.37
C VAL A 27 -0.60 0.53 -0.49
N ALA A 28 -0.17 0.14 -1.69
CA ALA A 28 -0.94 -0.76 -2.55
C ALA A 28 -1.17 -2.14 -1.90
N GLU A 29 -0.15 -2.73 -1.28
CA GLU A 29 -0.26 -4.00 -0.55
C GLU A 29 -1.19 -3.89 0.68
N ALA A 30 -1.24 -2.73 1.33
CA ALA A 30 -2.18 -2.49 2.44
C ALA A 30 -3.64 -2.41 1.95
N GLU A 31 -3.87 -1.79 0.79
CA GLU A 31 -5.19 -1.69 0.16
C GLU A 31 -5.72 -3.06 -0.28
N GLU A 32 -4.87 -3.90 -0.87
CA GLU A 32 -5.23 -5.26 -1.25
C GLU A 32 -5.61 -6.08 0.00
N ARG A 33 -4.81 -6.00 1.07
CA ARG A 33 -5.13 -6.68 2.34
C ARG A 33 -6.44 -6.18 2.95
N ARG A 34 -6.73 -4.88 2.84
CA ARG A 34 -8.01 -4.31 3.29
C ARG A 34 -9.18 -4.92 2.53
N GLU A 35 -9.08 -5.05 1.20
CA GLU A 35 -10.13 -5.66 0.38
C GLU A 35 -10.35 -7.13 0.75
N GLN A 36 -9.28 -7.90 0.99
CA GLN A 36 -9.38 -9.27 1.48
C GLN A 36 -10.06 -9.34 2.86
N GLN A 37 -9.76 -8.41 3.78
CA GLN A 37 -10.40 -8.33 5.08
C GLN A 37 -11.89 -8.00 5.00
N MET A 38 -12.29 -7.08 4.11
CA MET A 38 -13.71 -6.82 3.83
C MET A 38 -14.44 -8.08 3.37
N HIS A 39 -13.79 -8.86 2.50
CA HIS A 39 -14.37 -10.11 2.02
C HIS A 39 -14.56 -11.12 3.17
N ILE A 40 -13.59 -11.26 4.07
CA ILE A 40 -13.71 -12.11 5.26
C ILE A 40 -14.84 -11.63 6.18
N LEU A 41 -14.89 -10.32 6.44
CA LEU A 41 -15.92 -9.65 7.24
C LEU A 41 -17.34 -9.93 6.74
N SER A 42 -17.54 -9.91 5.42
CA SER A 42 -18.84 -10.20 4.81
C SER A 42 -19.38 -11.60 5.11
N ARG A 43 -18.49 -12.55 5.47
CA ARG A 43 -18.84 -13.93 5.83
C ARG A 43 -19.17 -14.09 7.32
N LEU A 44 -18.92 -13.06 8.15
CA LEU A 44 -19.25 -13.10 9.58
C LEU A 44 -20.74 -12.88 9.81
N ALA A 45 -21.27 -13.59 10.81
CA ALA A 45 -22.66 -13.46 11.24
C ALA A 45 -22.97 -12.00 11.61
N GLN A 46 -24.09 -11.50 11.09
CA GLN A 46 -24.58 -10.14 11.34
C GLN A 46 -24.76 -9.90 12.85
N GLY A 47 -24.31 -8.74 13.32
CA GLY A 47 -24.41 -8.38 14.75
C GLY A 47 -23.53 -9.19 15.70
N SER A 48 -22.71 -10.12 15.21
CA SER A 48 -21.78 -10.85 16.07
C SER A 48 -20.72 -9.89 16.64
N PRO A 49 -20.30 -10.05 17.91
CA PRO A 49 -19.22 -9.26 18.49
C PRO A 49 -17.93 -9.30 17.66
N ALA A 50 -17.63 -10.46 17.04
CA ALA A 50 -16.50 -10.63 16.14
C ALA A 50 -16.59 -9.71 14.92
N ARG A 51 -17.78 -9.58 14.33
CA ARG A 51 -18.01 -8.68 13.20
C ARG A 51 -17.85 -7.21 13.61
N ILE A 52 -18.47 -6.80 14.71
CA ILE A 52 -18.38 -5.42 15.22
C ILE A 52 -16.91 -5.03 15.47
N TYR A 53 -16.14 -5.92 16.11
CA TYR A 53 -14.72 -5.67 16.36
C TYR A 53 -13.92 -5.60 15.06
N ALA A 54 -14.18 -6.52 14.12
CA ALA A 54 -13.50 -6.51 12.83
C ALA A 54 -13.85 -5.28 11.98
N GLU A 55 -15.09 -4.77 12.04
CA GLU A 55 -15.50 -3.52 11.39
C GLU A 55 -14.74 -2.32 11.96
N HIS A 56 -14.56 -2.27 13.29
CA HIS A 56 -13.75 -1.24 13.92
C HIS A 56 -12.28 -1.29 13.48
N VAL A 57 -11.66 -2.47 13.46
CA VAL A 57 -10.28 -2.64 12.97
C VAL A 57 -10.15 -2.22 11.51
N LEU A 58 -11.12 -2.58 10.67
CA LEU A 58 -11.13 -2.21 9.26
C LEU A 58 -11.20 -0.69 9.06
N SER A 59 -12.00 0.01 9.87
CA SER A 59 -12.08 1.48 9.87
C SER A 59 -10.72 2.12 10.19
N GLU A 60 -10.00 1.60 11.17
CA GLU A 60 -8.66 2.12 11.52
C GLU A 60 -7.62 1.84 10.41
N ILE A 61 -7.74 0.71 9.72
CA ILE A 61 -6.92 0.39 8.54
C ILE A 61 -7.21 1.36 7.39
N GLU A 62 -8.49 1.63 7.11
CA GLU A 62 -8.92 2.60 6.10
C GLU A 62 -8.35 3.99 6.38
N ARG A 63 -8.44 4.46 7.63
CA ARG A 63 -7.87 5.73 8.05
C ARG A 63 -6.36 5.79 7.80
N THR A 64 -5.64 4.73 8.13
CA THR A 64 -4.18 4.65 7.96
C THR A 64 -3.79 4.68 6.48
N ILE A 65 -4.53 3.98 5.62
CA ILE A 65 -4.31 3.99 4.17
C ILE A 65 -4.52 5.40 3.61
N VAL A 66 -5.60 6.09 3.99
CA VAL A 66 -5.87 7.47 3.55
C VAL A 66 -4.72 8.40 3.93
N LEU A 67 -4.24 8.34 5.17
CA LEU A 67 -3.11 9.16 5.62
C LEU A 67 -1.83 8.85 4.82
N SER A 68 -1.58 7.57 4.54
CA SER A 68 -0.40 7.15 3.78
C SER A 68 -0.46 7.64 2.32
N ARG A 69 -1.64 7.62 1.70
CA ARG A 69 -1.88 8.21 0.37
C ARG A 69 -1.62 9.72 0.38
N MET A 70 -2.18 10.43 1.35
CA MET A 70 -1.96 11.88 1.49
C MET A 70 -0.48 12.23 1.65
N HIS A 71 0.26 11.50 2.50
CA HIS A 71 1.70 11.72 2.65
C HIS A 71 2.46 11.46 1.35
N ARG A 72 2.10 10.40 0.61
CA ARG A 72 2.72 10.11 -0.69
C ARG A 72 2.48 11.25 -1.68
N GLU A 73 1.25 11.72 -1.80
CA GLU A 73 0.89 12.84 -2.69
C GLU A 73 1.65 14.12 -2.32
N LEU A 74 1.74 14.44 -1.03
CA LEU A 74 2.52 15.59 -0.56
C LEU A 74 4.00 15.48 -0.93
N ILE A 75 4.61 14.31 -0.73
CA ILE A 75 6.03 14.12 -1.06
C ILE A 75 6.26 14.19 -2.58
N GLN A 76 5.36 13.61 -3.39
CA GLN A 76 5.43 13.70 -4.84
C GLN A 76 5.36 15.15 -5.32
N ASN A 77 4.47 15.96 -4.73
CA ASN A 77 4.35 17.38 -5.07
C ASN A 77 5.56 18.23 -4.63
N LEU A 78 6.31 17.81 -3.61
CA LEU A 78 7.53 18.51 -3.18
C LEU A 78 8.76 18.16 -4.01
N LEU A 79 8.74 17.03 -4.72
CA LEU A 79 9.87 16.52 -5.51
C LEU A 79 9.70 16.69 -7.02
N GLY A 80 8.49 17.04 -7.49
CA GLY A 80 8.20 17.41 -8.87
C GLY A 80 8.33 18.90 -9.11
#